data_AF-A0A537R4B0-F1
#
_entry.id   AF-A0A537R4B0-F1
#
_cell.length_a   1.000
_cell.length_b   1.000
_cell.length_c   1.000
_cell.angle_alpha   90.00
_cell.angle_beta   90.00
_cell.angle_gamma   90.00
#
_symmetry.space_group_name_H-M   'P 1'
#
loop_
_entity.id
_entity.type
_entity.pdbx_description
1 polymer ?
#
loop_
_entity_poly.entity_id
_entity_poly.type
_entity_poly.pdbx_seq_one_letter_code
_entity_poly.pdbx_strand_id
1 'polypeptide(L)'
;PALAGSWEALFHSGFPARFLLTWRADDATYKALRGPRLERAIGVIYRPATERASHYFKAALGDQFDAVLHFDETRAVEPLDDAAQSEAGEVPETFPFAV
;
A
#
# COMPACT_ATOMS: atom_id res chain seq x y z
N PRO A 1 -7.39 0.71 -11.39
CA PRO A 1 -7.96 -0.58 -10.92
C PRO A 1 -6.82 -1.52 -10.55
N ALA A 2 -7.02 -2.40 -9.56
CA ALA A 2 -6.01 -3.36 -9.13
C ALA A 2 -5.62 -4.33 -10.26
N LEU A 3 -4.35 -4.70 -10.35
CA LEU A 3 -3.91 -5.70 -11.34
C LEU A 3 -4.42 -7.10 -11.00
N ALA A 4 -4.85 -7.85 -12.01
CA ALA A 4 -5.26 -9.24 -11.83
C ALA A 4 -4.14 -10.07 -11.18
N GLY A 5 -4.52 -10.86 -10.17
CA GLY A 5 -3.57 -11.66 -9.40
C GLY A 5 -2.83 -10.88 -8.29
N SER A 6 -3.16 -9.61 -8.05
CA SER A 6 -2.67 -8.87 -6.89
C SER A 6 -3.45 -9.17 -5.61
N TRP A 7 -2.87 -8.86 -4.46
CA TRP A 7 -3.58 -8.86 -3.18
C TRP A 7 -4.73 -7.85 -3.19
N GLU A 8 -4.51 -6.64 -3.73
CA GLU A 8 -5.56 -5.62 -3.88
C GLU A 8 -6.77 -6.15 -4.67
N ALA A 9 -6.56 -6.86 -5.78
CA ALA A 9 -7.65 -7.41 -6.59
C ALA A 9 -8.42 -8.53 -5.86
N LEU A 10 -7.72 -9.33 -5.05
CA LEU A 10 -8.34 -10.35 -4.20
C LEU A 10 -9.20 -9.70 -3.10
N PHE A 11 -8.67 -8.69 -2.42
CA PHE A 11 -9.39 -7.98 -1.36
C PHE A 11 -10.63 -7.25 -1.90
N HIS A 12 -10.49 -6.54 -3.02
CA HIS A 12 -11.59 -5.82 -3.65
C HIS A 12 -12.77 -6.74 -4.04
N SER A 13 -12.48 -7.96 -4.53
CA SER A 13 -13.50 -8.84 -5.08
C SER A 13 -14.16 -9.79 -4.06
N GLY A 14 -13.48 -10.10 -2.95
CA GLY A 14 -13.90 -11.17 -2.04
C GLY A 14 -14.07 -10.78 -0.58
N PHE A 15 -13.78 -9.53 -0.21
CA PHE A 15 -13.76 -9.10 1.19
C PHE A 15 -14.63 -7.84 1.39
N PRO A 16 -15.02 -7.54 2.65
CA PRO A 16 -15.66 -6.26 2.96
C PRO A 16 -14.80 -5.07 2.56
N ALA A 17 -15.40 -3.92 2.28
CA ALA A 17 -14.67 -2.71 1.85
C ALA A 17 -13.67 -2.19 2.89
N ARG A 18 -13.83 -2.55 4.17
CA ARG A 18 -12.90 -2.21 5.25
C ARG A 18 -12.76 -3.38 6.19
N PHE A 19 -11.54 -3.82 6.46
CA PHE A 19 -11.28 -4.89 7.42
C PHE A 19 -9.88 -4.79 8.04
N LEU A 20 -9.76 -5.44 9.21
CA LEU A 20 -8.50 -5.78 9.82
C LEU A 20 -8.30 -7.30 9.66
N LEU A 21 -7.21 -7.68 9.03
CA LEU A 21 -6.75 -9.05 8.94
C LEU A 21 -5.58 -9.24 9.89
N THR A 22 -5.74 -10.13 10.86
CA THR A 22 -4.67 -10.55 11.77
C THR A 22 -4.44 -12.05 11.62
N TRP A 23 -3.23 -12.47 11.90
CA TRP A 23 -2.86 -13.88 11.97
C TRP A 23 -1.84 -14.07 13.09
N ARG A 24 -1.67 -15.32 13.50
CA ARG A 24 -0.53 -15.75 14.31
C ARG A 24 0.43 -16.52 13.43
N ALA A 25 1.70 -16.57 13.84
CA ALA A 25 2.67 -17.44 13.20
C ALA A 25 2.11 -18.87 13.09
N ASP A 26 2.28 -19.47 11.92
CA ASP A 26 1.92 -20.86 11.59
C ASP A 26 0.43 -21.23 11.51
N ASP A 27 -0.50 -20.28 11.63
CA ASP A 27 -1.93 -20.55 11.42
C ASP A 27 -2.31 -20.69 9.93
N ALA A 28 -3.55 -21.11 9.66
CA ALA A 28 -4.03 -21.33 8.30
C ALA A 28 -4.07 -20.03 7.47
N THR A 29 -4.36 -18.90 8.11
CA THR A 29 -4.39 -17.57 7.48
C THR A 29 -2.97 -17.15 7.10
N TYR A 30 -2.00 -17.29 8.00
CA TYR A 30 -0.59 -17.06 7.75
C TYR A 30 -0.13 -17.86 6.52
N LYS A 31 -0.40 -19.17 6.48
CA LYS A 31 -0.04 -20.03 5.34
C LYS A 31 -0.69 -19.57 4.02
N ALA A 32 -1.95 -19.13 4.05
CA ALA A 32 -2.63 -18.62 2.87
C ALA A 32 -2.01 -17.30 2.36
N LEU A 33 -1.49 -16.47 3.27
CA LEU A 33 -0.87 -15.18 2.98
C LEU A 33 0.61 -15.29 2.56
N ARG A 34 1.22 -16.47 2.65
CA ARG A 34 2.60 -16.70 2.19
C ARG A 34 2.75 -16.90 0.68
N GLY A 35 1.64 -17.12 -0.05
CA GLY A 35 1.68 -17.27 -1.50
C GLY A 35 2.08 -15.95 -2.18
N PRO A 36 3.17 -15.89 -2.97
CA PRO A 36 3.61 -14.63 -3.57
C PRO A 36 2.59 -14.14 -4.61
N ARG A 37 2.00 -12.97 -4.35
CA ARG A 37 1.10 -12.27 -5.28
C ARG A 37 1.62 -10.87 -5.57
N LEU A 38 1.07 -10.22 -6.59
CA LEU A 38 1.41 -8.84 -6.86
C LEU A 38 0.92 -7.94 -5.72
N GLU A 39 1.77 -7.02 -5.29
CA GLU A 39 1.50 -6.01 -4.28
C GLU A 39 1.89 -4.67 -4.86
N ARG A 40 1.05 -3.67 -4.66
CA ARG A 40 1.35 -2.31 -5.07
C ARG A 40 1.89 -1.56 -3.86
N ALA A 41 3.10 -1.00 -3.97
CA ALA A 41 3.61 -0.03 -3.00
C ALA A 41 3.96 1.26 -3.74
N ILE A 42 3.28 2.33 -3.34
CA ILE A 42 3.56 3.69 -3.77
C ILE A 42 4.21 4.39 -2.59
N GLY A 43 5.52 4.61 -2.69
CA GLY A 43 6.29 5.37 -1.70
C GLY A 43 6.25 6.88 -2.01
N VAL A 44 7.39 7.53 -1.85
CA VAL A 44 7.54 9.00 -2.02
C VAL A 44 7.21 9.47 -3.43
N ILE A 45 7.59 8.69 -4.45
CA ILE A 45 7.45 9.08 -5.86
C ILE A 45 6.42 8.18 -6.53
N TYR A 46 5.31 8.77 -6.96
CA TYR A 46 4.33 8.10 -7.82
C TYR A 46 4.57 8.46 -9.30
N ARG A 47 4.74 7.44 -10.14
CA ARG A 47 4.91 7.58 -11.60
C ARG A 47 3.86 6.72 -12.31
N PRO A 48 2.68 7.28 -12.65
CA PRO A 48 1.58 6.51 -13.23
C PRO A 48 1.95 5.77 -14.51
N ALA A 49 2.74 6.42 -15.38
CA ALA A 49 3.15 5.86 -16.67
C ALA A 49 3.97 4.57 -16.56
N THR A 50 4.64 4.36 -15.42
CA THR A 50 5.47 3.17 -15.17
C THR A 50 4.95 2.32 -14.02
N GLU A 51 3.76 2.60 -13.48
CA GLU A 51 3.26 2.03 -12.21
C GLU A 51 3.42 0.52 -12.15
N ARG A 52 3.04 -0.20 -13.21
CA ARG A 52 3.21 -1.66 -13.29
C ARG A 52 4.66 -2.12 -13.12
N ALA A 53 5.62 -1.40 -13.68
CA ALA A 53 7.03 -1.77 -13.65
C ALA A 53 7.75 -1.24 -12.40
N SER A 54 7.32 -0.10 -11.86
CA SER A 54 8.02 0.58 -10.76
C SER A 54 7.37 0.41 -9.38
N HIS A 55 6.09 0.05 -9.31
CA HIS A 55 5.32 0.06 -8.06
C HIS A 55 4.64 -1.27 -7.73
N TYR A 56 4.68 -2.26 -8.64
CA TYR A 56 4.23 -3.60 -8.36
C TYR A 56 5.40 -4.56 -8.16
N PHE A 57 5.36 -5.34 -7.07
CA PHE A 57 6.33 -6.38 -6.75
C PHE A 57 5.62 -7.62 -6.24
N LYS A 58 6.34 -8.75 -6.15
CA LYS A 58 5.80 -9.95 -5.53
C LYS A 58 5.96 -9.86 -4.01
N ALA A 59 4.85 -9.98 -3.30
CA ALA A 59 4.80 -9.96 -1.85
C ALA A 59 4.14 -11.21 -1.29
N ALA A 60 4.69 -11.68 -0.18
CA ALA A 60 4.09 -12.68 0.68
C ALA A 60 3.69 -11.97 1.98
N LEU A 61 2.43 -11.55 2.08
CA LEU A 61 1.93 -10.74 3.19
C LEU A 61 2.23 -11.37 4.55
N GLY A 62 2.06 -12.69 4.66
CA GLY A 62 2.31 -13.42 5.89
C GLY A 62 3.76 -13.30 6.38
N ASP A 63 4.73 -13.22 5.46
CA ASP A 63 6.16 -13.13 5.79
C ASP A 63 6.65 -11.70 6.02
N GLN A 64 5.85 -10.68 5.66
CA GLN A 64 6.24 -9.27 5.67
C GLN A 64 5.57 -8.44 6.77
N PHE A 65 4.39 -8.87 7.23
CA PHE A 65 3.58 -8.11 8.16
C PHE A 65 3.02 -9.01 9.27
N ASP A 66 2.60 -8.40 10.37
CA ASP A 66 1.87 -9.08 11.45
C ASP A 66 0.34 -8.92 11.30
N ALA A 67 -0.08 -7.90 10.54
CA ALA A 67 -1.48 -7.60 10.27
C ALA A 67 -1.61 -6.71 9.01
N VAL A 68 -2.80 -6.73 8.40
CA VAL A 68 -3.17 -5.85 7.28
C VAL A 68 -4.46 -5.12 7.61
N LEU A 69 -4.43 -3.80 7.47
CA LEU A 69 -5.62 -2.95 7.47
C LEU A 69 -5.95 -2.58 6.03
N HIS A 70 -7.13 -2.95 5.56
CA HIS A 70 -7.55 -2.70 4.19
C HIS A 70 -8.66 -1.66 4.14
N PHE A 71 -8.54 -0.74 3.19
CA PHE A 71 -9.56 0.21 2.78
C PHE A 71 -9.66 0.14 1.26
N ASP A 72 -10.83 -0.25 0.76
CA ASP A 72 -11.04 -0.49 -0.67
C ASP A 72 -10.93 0.81 -1.49
N GLU A 73 -11.45 1.89 -0.93
CA GLU A 73 -11.34 3.24 -1.48
C GLU A 73 -10.61 4.15 -0.50
N THR A 74 -9.69 4.94 -1.04
CA THR A 74 -8.95 5.97 -0.32
C THR A 74 -9.01 7.28 -1.09
N ARG A 75 -8.76 8.39 -0.40
CA ARG A 75 -8.67 9.72 -0.98
C ARG A 75 -7.32 10.34 -0.65
N ALA A 76 -6.95 11.38 -1.39
CA ALA A 76 -5.78 12.18 -1.04
C ALA A 76 -5.90 12.72 0.40
N VAL A 77 -4.77 12.72 1.10
CA VAL A 77 -4.64 13.36 2.41
C VAL A 77 -4.82 14.87 2.25
N GLU A 78 -5.45 15.50 3.23
CA GLU A 78 -5.51 16.95 3.33
C GLU A 78 -4.23 17.44 4.04
N PRO A 79 -3.49 18.39 3.46
CA PRO A 79 -2.38 19.04 4.16
C PRO A 79 -2.88 19.67 5.46
N LEU A 80 -2.09 19.55 6.54
CA LEU A 80 -2.42 20.16 7.83
C LEU A 80 -2.21 21.69 7.83
N ASP A 81 -1.28 22.17 7.01
CA ASP A 81 -0.96 23.60 6.84
C ASP A 81 -1.50 24.11 5.50
N ASP A 82 -1.90 25.39 5.46
CA ASP A 82 -2.29 26.14 4.26
C ASP A 82 -1.10 26.43 3.31
N ALA A 83 -0.19 25.46 3.13
CA ALA A 83 1.00 25.56 2.28
C ALA A 83 0.69 25.79 0.80
N ALA A 84 -0.60 25.84 0.41
CA ALA A 84 -1.03 26.33 -0.90
C ALA A 84 -0.78 27.85 -1.08
N GLN A 85 -0.45 28.60 -0.02
CA GLN A 85 -0.16 30.04 -0.08
C GLN A 85 1.30 30.43 0.17
N SER A 86 2.19 29.50 0.54
CA SER A 86 3.62 29.83 0.65
C SER A 86 4.27 29.79 -0.72
N GLU A 87 4.64 30.98 -1.16
CA GLU A 87 5.24 31.29 -2.45
C GLU A 87 6.42 30.37 -2.81
N ALA A 88 6.50 30.06 -4.11
CA ALA A 88 7.69 29.72 -4.88
C ALA A 88 8.95 29.30 -4.08
N GLY A 89 9.10 27.99 -3.83
CA GLY A 89 10.43 27.39 -3.81
C GLY A 89 10.81 26.53 -2.61
N GLU A 90 10.01 26.44 -1.55
CA GLU A 90 10.36 25.58 -0.43
C GLU A 90 9.77 24.17 -0.59
N VAL A 91 10.64 23.22 -0.94
CA VAL A 91 10.31 21.79 -0.91
C VAL A 91 10.19 21.39 0.55
N PRO A 92 9.05 20.83 1.01
CA PRO A 92 8.90 20.38 2.38
C PRO A 92 10.03 19.41 2.75
N GLU A 93 10.64 19.60 3.93
CA GLU A 93 11.72 18.73 4.40
C GLU A 93 11.25 17.26 4.37
N THR A 94 11.97 16.43 3.63
CA THR A 94 11.64 15.02 3.39
C THR A 94 12.16 14.17 4.55
N PHE A 95 11.67 14.43 5.77
CA PHE A 95 12.09 13.69 6.95
C PHE A 95 11.30 12.36 7.09
N PRO A 96 11.92 11.25 7.53
CA PRO A 96 13.35 10.97 7.65
C PRO A 96 13.92 10.28 6.41
N PHE A 97 15.06 10.77 5.90
CA PHE A 97 15.93 9.99 5.01
C PHE A 97 16.78 9.04 5.85
N ALA A 98 16.80 7.75 5.49
CA ALA A 98 17.73 6.79 6.08
C ALA A 98 19.16 7.04 5.58
N VAL A 99 20.13 6.98 6.51
CA VAL A 99 21.58 6.94 6.25
C VAL A 99 21.97 5.61 5.61
#